data_AF-A0A8J4ESH1-F1
#
_entry.id   AF-A0A8J4ESH1-F1
#
_cell.length_a   1.000
_cell.length_b   1.000
_cell.length_c   1.000
_cell.angle_alpha   90.00
_cell.angle_beta   90.00
_cell.angle_gamma   90.00
#
_symmetry.space_group_name_H-M   'P 1'
#
loop_
_entity.id
_entity.type
_entity.pdbx_description
1 polymer ?
#
loop_
_entity_poly.entity_id
_entity_poly.type
_entity_poly.pdbx_seq_one_letter_code
_entity_poly.pdbx_strand_id
1 'polypeptide(L)'
;MASVQSNSWEPRTPLPTSERAPENRAWPSTDDGELLQTHEELLVRAVADSVTEALQQDLTASVLKLQAATAQAHETIQGLQQQISSFHTKATARVVEHQVQMQAVAESARQHARREMAIMQERIEQLQTALSASHSEAEQARSVAEQARSNAVQARREVVQARSVAEQARSNAVQARREAERARREAEQARREAEQAHSEAELARREAVQARSEGEQARSEAAMQLKTVQLMRVKPNGDLEWGTTEEDSEDVEMLRARCEVLRCMLECTRPRQMAAKSNAFKAAAQGRPSGKRVEARSAADTGRVKNAVAESVHQRAQHEMVVLQERIDQMRTAYSTSRIEAEQQARRVVEQARDEGKQLGAQMAATQQPLEVAETEAHELRRQLGEKRMLANKAAREMHRDHFNSDAGLAMRAEIEIEKETLRLVRAGNIKAAMQLQAKKEIVQLWRGKADGAAESVGSRPIGAPVGSLADELVDIFIQYRIPAMPKYEFSNLC
;
A
#
# COMPACT_ATOMS: atom_id res chain seq x y z
N MET A 1 53.40 43.80 21.18
CA MET A 1 54.80 44.04 21.57
C MET A 1 55.07 45.53 21.55
N ALA A 2 55.00 46.17 22.72
CA ALA A 2 55.66 47.43 23.07
C ALA A 2 55.47 47.58 24.59
N SER A 3 56.58 47.65 25.31
CA SER A 3 56.70 47.64 26.76
C SER A 3 56.41 49.03 27.34
N VAL A 4 55.55 49.14 28.34
CA VAL A 4 55.38 50.38 29.14
C VAL A 4 55.89 50.10 30.55
N GLN A 5 56.96 50.82 30.88
CA GLN A 5 57.65 50.78 32.17
C GLN A 5 56.77 51.34 33.28
N SER A 6 56.68 50.57 34.36
CA SER A 6 56.14 50.97 35.66
C SER A 6 57.15 51.83 36.41
N ASN A 7 56.82 53.08 36.69
CA ASN A 7 57.53 53.87 37.70
C ASN A 7 56.82 53.74 39.05
N SER A 8 57.61 53.23 40.00
CA SER A 8 57.34 52.99 41.40
C SER A 8 57.07 54.27 42.17
N TRP A 9 56.06 54.21 43.04
CA TRP A 9 55.83 55.13 44.14
C TRP A 9 56.93 54.98 45.21
N GLU A 10 57.49 56.09 45.68
CA GLU A 10 58.25 56.16 46.93
C GLU A 10 57.50 57.07 47.95
N PRO A 11 57.48 56.71 49.24
CA PRO A 11 56.76 57.43 50.27
C PRO A 11 57.60 58.54 50.93
N ARG A 12 56.87 59.51 51.50
CA ARG A 12 57.36 60.65 52.26
C ARG A 12 57.87 60.30 53.68
N THR A 13 58.71 61.22 54.18
CA THR A 13 59.03 61.62 55.57
C THR A 13 60.04 60.77 56.36
N PRO A 14 60.91 61.34 57.24
CA PRO A 14 60.60 62.45 58.18
C PRO A 14 61.67 63.55 58.41
N LEU A 15 61.22 64.62 59.10
CA LEU A 15 62.02 65.62 59.82
C LEU A 15 63.14 64.99 60.67
N PRO A 16 64.24 65.73 60.93
CA PRO A 16 64.48 66.07 62.34
C PRO A 16 65.13 67.46 62.61
N THR A 17 64.66 68.06 63.70
CA THR A 17 65.36 68.77 64.80
C THR A 17 66.43 69.84 64.56
N SER A 18 66.09 71.03 65.08
CA SER A 18 66.90 71.92 65.95
C SER A 18 68.43 71.80 65.94
N GLU A 19 69.11 72.89 65.57
CA GLU A 19 70.40 73.23 66.15
C GLU A 19 70.71 74.75 66.12
N ARG A 20 70.80 75.31 67.33
CA ARG A 20 71.69 76.37 67.83
C ARG A 20 72.02 77.61 66.96
N ALA A 21 71.53 78.75 67.45
CA ALA A 21 72.26 80.03 67.56
C ALA A 21 73.46 79.89 68.56
N PRO A 22 74.35 80.89 68.80
CA PRO A 22 74.31 82.30 68.36
C PRO A 22 75.67 82.87 67.91
N GLU A 23 75.70 84.09 67.36
CA GLU A 23 76.73 85.07 67.73
C GLU A 23 76.36 86.52 67.39
N ASN A 24 76.15 87.28 68.47
CA ASN A 24 76.24 88.72 68.67
C ASN A 24 76.95 89.54 67.58
N ARG A 25 76.22 90.52 67.01
CA ARG A 25 76.78 91.86 66.77
C ARG A 25 75.81 92.94 67.20
N ALA A 26 76.27 93.72 68.18
CA ALA A 26 75.64 94.91 68.70
C ALA A 26 75.51 96.00 67.63
N TRP A 27 74.37 96.70 67.62
CA TRP A 27 74.22 98.03 67.03
C TRP A 27 73.42 98.94 67.99
N PRO A 28 73.66 100.26 67.95
CA PRO A 28 73.40 101.17 69.05
C PRO A 28 71.97 101.71 69.08
N SER A 29 71.54 102.09 70.28
CA SER A 29 70.32 102.81 70.58
C SER A 29 70.34 104.23 69.99
N THR A 30 69.35 104.54 69.17
CA THR A 30 68.92 105.92 68.90
C THR A 30 67.40 105.97 69.06
N ASP A 31 66.99 106.74 70.06
CA ASP A 31 65.64 107.21 70.30
C ASP A 31 65.12 107.99 69.08
N ASP A 32 64.04 107.52 68.46
CA ASP A 32 63.15 108.29 67.57
C ASP A 32 61.80 107.55 67.45
N GLY A 33 61.03 107.55 68.55
CA GLY A 33 59.90 106.66 68.81
C GLY A 33 58.52 107.06 68.27
N GLU A 34 58.36 108.10 67.44
CA GLU A 34 57.01 108.54 67.00
C GLU A 34 56.84 108.75 65.48
N LEU A 35 57.89 108.59 64.68
CA LEU A 35 57.81 108.57 63.19
C LEU A 35 57.88 107.14 62.59
N LEU A 36 58.27 106.14 63.39
CA LEU A 36 58.38 104.74 62.96
C LEU A 36 57.03 103.99 63.02
N GLN A 37 56.09 104.36 63.90
CA GLN A 37 54.78 103.70 63.98
C GLN A 37 53.91 103.91 62.74
N THR A 38 53.92 105.12 62.16
CA THR A 38 53.17 105.39 60.92
C THR A 38 53.82 104.74 59.70
N HIS A 39 55.13 104.54 59.71
CA HIS A 39 55.86 103.86 58.64
C HIS A 39 55.70 102.34 58.72
N GLU A 40 55.69 101.74 59.92
CA GLU A 40 55.41 100.32 60.13
C GLU A 40 53.97 99.97 59.74
N GLU A 41 52.96 100.79 60.09
CA GLU A 41 51.58 100.55 59.66
C GLU A 41 51.40 100.66 58.13
N LEU A 42 52.09 101.61 57.49
CA LEU A 42 52.10 101.74 56.03
C LEU A 42 52.82 100.57 55.34
N LEU A 43 53.91 100.06 55.91
CA LEU A 43 54.62 98.88 55.42
C LEU A 43 53.79 97.61 55.61
N VAL A 44 53.15 97.42 56.76
CA VAL A 44 52.24 96.29 57.01
C VAL A 44 51.07 96.32 56.04
N ARG A 45 50.51 97.50 55.76
CA ARG A 45 49.43 97.66 54.78
C ARG A 45 49.90 97.42 53.35
N ALA A 46 51.06 97.94 52.95
CA ALA A 46 51.64 97.68 51.63
C ALA A 46 52.01 96.20 51.42
N VAL A 47 52.50 95.52 52.46
CA VAL A 47 52.76 94.08 52.44
C VAL A 47 51.47 93.28 52.41
N ALA A 48 50.44 93.66 53.18
CA ALA A 48 49.14 93.03 53.13
C ALA A 48 48.50 93.18 51.74
N ASP A 49 48.54 94.39 51.15
CA ASP A 49 48.02 94.66 49.80
C ASP A 49 48.79 93.83 48.76
N SER A 50 50.13 93.80 48.83
CA SER A 50 50.98 92.98 47.94
C SER A 50 50.70 91.47 48.08
N VAL A 51 50.51 90.97 49.31
CA VAL A 51 50.18 89.56 49.57
C VAL A 51 48.78 89.24 49.07
N THR A 52 47.80 90.12 49.26
CA THR A 52 46.45 89.92 48.73
C THR A 52 46.42 89.94 47.20
N GLU A 53 47.20 90.81 46.57
CA GLU A 53 47.33 90.85 45.11
C GLU A 53 48.01 89.59 44.57
N ALA A 54 49.08 89.12 45.22
CA ALA A 54 49.75 87.86 44.87
C ALA A 54 48.82 86.65 45.05
N LEU A 55 48.07 86.57 46.16
CA LEU A 55 47.08 85.51 46.39
C LEU A 55 45.93 85.57 45.38
N GLN A 56 45.49 86.77 45.01
CA GLN A 56 44.44 86.95 44.00
C GLN A 56 44.93 86.56 42.60
N GLN A 57 46.20 86.83 42.27
CA GLN A 57 46.84 86.37 41.03
C GLN A 57 47.00 84.84 41.02
N ASP A 58 47.43 84.22 42.11
CA ASP A 58 47.55 82.76 42.22
C ASP A 58 46.19 82.06 42.19
N LEU A 59 45.16 82.64 42.82
CA LEU A 59 43.80 82.13 42.79
C LEU A 59 43.21 82.23 41.38
N THR A 60 43.37 83.36 40.70
CA THR A 60 42.91 83.52 39.31
C THR A 60 43.63 82.58 38.35
N ALA A 61 44.95 82.41 38.51
CA ALA A 61 45.72 81.42 37.75
C ALA A 61 45.24 79.98 38.01
N SER A 62 44.92 79.64 39.26
CA SER A 62 44.41 78.31 39.63
C SER A 62 43.00 78.07 39.08
N VAL A 63 42.12 79.08 39.12
CA VAL A 63 40.78 79.03 38.52
C VAL A 63 40.87 78.86 37.01
N LEU A 64 41.75 79.58 36.32
CA LEU A 64 41.96 79.42 34.87
C LEU A 64 42.48 78.03 34.52
N LYS A 65 43.41 77.46 35.31
CA LYS A 65 43.88 76.07 35.12
C LYS A 65 42.76 75.06 35.32
N LEU A 66 41.92 75.23 36.35
CA LEU A 66 40.75 74.39 36.57
C LEU A 66 39.75 74.52 35.43
N GLN A 67 39.46 75.73 34.96
CA GLN A 67 38.59 75.98 33.81
C GLN A 67 39.12 75.29 32.55
N ALA A 68 40.41 75.43 32.24
CA ALA A 68 41.04 74.73 31.11
C ALA A 68 40.97 73.19 31.26
N ALA A 69 41.24 72.65 32.44
CA ALA A 69 41.11 71.22 32.71
C ALA A 69 39.66 70.72 32.57
N THR A 70 38.68 71.50 33.03
CA THR A 70 37.26 71.17 32.86
C THR A 70 36.81 71.24 31.41
N ALA A 71 37.31 72.19 30.62
CA ALA A 71 37.04 72.28 29.18
C ALA A 71 37.62 71.06 28.45
N GLN A 72 38.87 70.69 28.75
CA GLN A 72 39.50 69.49 28.21
C GLN A 72 38.72 68.22 28.61
N ALA A 73 38.25 68.11 29.85
CA ALA A 73 37.41 67.00 30.28
C ALA A 73 36.09 66.94 29.50
N HIS A 74 35.43 68.08 29.26
CA HIS A 74 34.20 68.13 28.45
C HIS A 74 34.44 67.66 27.01
N GLU A 75 35.53 68.08 26.36
CA GLU A 75 35.89 67.60 25.02
C GLU A 75 36.12 66.09 24.99
N THR A 76 36.82 65.53 25.99
CA THR A 76 37.02 64.07 26.07
C THR A 76 35.71 63.31 26.28
N ILE A 77 34.79 63.83 27.12
CA ILE A 77 33.47 63.23 27.35
C ILE A 77 32.65 63.27 26.06
N GLN A 78 32.64 64.40 25.34
CA GLN A 78 31.95 64.51 24.05
C GLN A 78 32.52 63.55 23.01
N GLY A 79 33.85 63.40 22.94
CA GLY A 79 34.51 62.43 22.06
C GLY A 79 34.09 60.98 22.38
N LEU A 80 34.04 60.62 23.66
CA LEU A 80 33.57 59.30 24.09
C LEU A 80 32.08 59.08 23.79
N GLN A 81 31.23 60.10 24.00
CA GLN A 81 29.80 60.03 23.66
C GLN A 81 29.59 59.80 22.15
N GLN A 82 30.37 60.46 21.29
CA GLN A 82 30.35 60.22 19.84
C GLN A 82 30.81 58.80 19.49
N GLN A 83 31.87 58.31 20.12
CA GLN A 83 32.33 56.93 19.93
C GLN A 83 31.27 55.91 20.35
N ILE A 84 30.69 56.05 21.54
CA ILE A 84 29.61 55.18 22.05
C ILE A 84 28.42 55.19 21.09
N SER A 85 28.01 56.37 20.61
CA SER A 85 26.92 56.49 19.64
C SER A 85 27.24 55.77 18.33
N SER A 86 28.47 55.89 17.83
CA SER A 86 28.92 55.19 16.62
C SER A 86 29.01 53.67 16.80
N PHE A 87 29.37 53.19 17.99
CA PHE A 87 29.36 51.77 18.32
C PHE A 87 27.94 51.24 18.43
N HIS A 88 27.04 52.00 19.05
CA HIS A 88 25.63 51.62 19.18
C HIS A 88 24.97 51.51 17.81
N THR A 89 25.15 52.48 16.91
CA THR A 89 24.59 52.43 15.55
C THR A 89 25.15 51.26 14.73
N LYS A 90 26.44 50.97 14.83
CA LYS A 90 27.06 49.80 14.20
C LYS A 90 26.54 48.49 14.78
N ALA A 91 26.36 48.41 16.09
CA ALA A 91 25.80 47.23 16.75
C ALA A 91 24.35 46.99 16.35
N THR A 92 23.51 48.03 16.33
CA THR A 92 22.12 47.93 15.88
C THR A 92 22.03 47.53 14.41
N ALA A 93 22.91 48.06 13.55
CA ALA A 93 22.95 47.68 12.14
C ALA A 93 23.25 46.18 11.96
N ARG A 94 24.21 45.63 12.71
CA ARG A 94 24.53 44.18 12.68
C ARG A 94 23.39 43.32 13.21
N VAL A 95 22.69 43.75 14.24
CA VAL A 95 21.52 43.02 14.77
C VAL A 95 20.40 42.98 13.73
N VAL A 96 20.12 44.10 13.06
CA VAL A 96 19.12 44.16 11.98
C VAL A 96 19.55 43.29 10.80
N GLU A 97 20.82 43.31 10.40
CA GLU A 97 21.35 42.46 9.33
C GLU A 97 21.18 40.97 9.66
N HIS A 98 21.55 40.55 10.87
CA HIS A 98 21.34 39.17 11.32
C HIS A 98 19.85 38.81 11.40
N GLN A 99 18.98 39.73 11.82
CA GLN A 99 17.54 39.50 11.86
C GLN A 99 16.97 39.28 10.45
N VAL A 100 17.41 40.07 9.46
CA VAL A 100 17.03 39.89 8.05
C VAL A 100 17.56 38.57 7.49
N GLN A 101 18.81 38.21 7.79
CA GLN A 101 19.37 36.92 7.39
C GLN A 101 18.59 35.74 7.98
N MET A 102 18.23 35.80 9.27
CA MET A 102 17.42 34.78 9.93
C MET A 102 16.01 34.68 9.35
N GLN A 103 15.38 35.81 9.00
CA GLN A 103 14.09 35.84 8.31
C GLN A 103 14.19 35.20 6.92
N ALA A 104 15.24 35.50 6.15
CA ALA A 104 15.47 34.90 4.84
C ALA A 104 15.67 33.37 4.92
N VAL A 105 16.42 32.89 5.91
CA VAL A 105 16.60 31.45 6.16
C VAL A 105 15.26 30.80 6.55
N ALA A 106 14.48 31.42 7.44
CA ALA A 106 13.16 30.92 7.82
C ALA A 106 12.18 30.88 6.65
N GLU A 107 12.22 31.86 5.75
CA GLU A 107 11.40 31.87 4.54
C GLU A 107 11.84 30.81 3.53
N SER A 108 13.14 30.62 3.34
CA SER A 108 13.68 29.53 2.51
C SER A 108 13.25 28.16 3.04
N ALA A 109 13.32 27.93 4.35
CA ALA A 109 12.84 26.69 4.97
C ALA A 109 11.33 26.48 4.77
N ARG A 110 10.51 27.54 4.89
CA ARG A 110 9.07 27.49 4.60
C ARG A 110 8.79 27.17 3.14
N GLN A 111 9.55 27.75 2.20
CA GLN A 111 9.41 27.44 0.78
C GLN A 111 9.80 26.00 0.47
N HIS A 112 10.86 25.48 1.09
CA HIS A 112 11.26 24.09 0.95
C HIS A 112 10.16 23.15 1.45
N ALA A 113 9.64 23.37 2.65
CA ALA A 113 8.53 22.58 3.20
C ALA A 113 7.28 22.62 2.30
N ARG A 114 6.96 23.78 1.69
CA ARG A 114 5.85 23.89 0.72
C ARG A 114 6.09 23.07 -0.54
N ARG A 115 7.32 23.04 -1.07
CA ARG A 115 7.67 22.22 -2.24
C ARG A 115 7.58 20.73 -1.92
N GLU A 116 8.07 20.30 -0.77
CA GLU A 116 7.95 18.91 -0.34
C GLU A 116 6.50 18.47 -0.17
N MET A 117 5.65 19.31 0.44
CA MET A 117 4.21 19.04 0.54
C MET A 117 3.53 18.96 -0.83
N ALA A 118 3.90 19.81 -1.79
CA ALA A 118 3.38 19.75 -3.15
C ALA A 118 3.79 18.45 -3.87
N ILE A 119 5.06 18.03 -3.74
CA ILE A 119 5.55 16.75 -4.28
C ILE A 119 4.83 15.56 -3.64
N MET A 120 4.58 15.61 -2.33
CA MET A 120 3.83 14.56 -1.64
C MET A 120 2.37 14.50 -2.10
N GLN A 121 1.72 15.64 -2.33
CA GLN A 121 0.37 15.69 -2.89
C GLN A 121 0.31 15.09 -4.29
N GLU A 122 1.24 15.45 -5.17
CA GLU A 122 1.33 14.87 -6.51
C GLU A 122 1.53 13.34 -6.46
N ARG A 123 2.40 12.84 -5.55
CA ARG A 123 2.55 11.40 -5.33
C ARG A 123 1.28 10.72 -4.84
N ILE A 124 0.51 11.36 -3.96
CA ILE A 124 -0.76 10.82 -3.49
C ILE A 124 -1.75 10.70 -4.65
N GLU A 125 -1.84 11.72 -5.51
CA GLU A 125 -2.70 11.69 -6.72
C GLU A 125 -2.25 10.61 -7.71
N GLN A 126 -0.95 10.45 -7.94
CA GLN A 126 -0.39 9.37 -8.76
C GLN A 126 -0.71 7.98 -8.18
N LEU A 127 -0.65 7.81 -6.85
CA LEU A 127 -1.02 6.55 -6.20
C LEU A 127 -2.52 6.29 -6.29
N GLN A 128 -3.36 7.31 -6.15
CA GLN A 128 -4.82 7.18 -6.30
C GLN A 128 -5.20 6.77 -7.72
N THR A 129 -4.60 7.39 -8.74
CA THR A 129 -4.83 7.02 -10.14
C THR A 129 -4.36 5.59 -10.42
N ALA A 130 -3.17 5.19 -9.97
CA ALA A 130 -2.68 3.82 -10.11
C ALA A 130 -3.60 2.80 -9.39
N LEU A 131 -4.09 3.13 -8.19
CA LEU A 131 -5.02 2.28 -7.46
C LEU A 131 -6.35 2.11 -8.19
N SER A 132 -6.88 3.20 -8.77
CA SER A 132 -8.11 3.15 -9.58
C SER A 132 -7.94 2.30 -10.85
N ALA A 133 -6.78 2.41 -11.52
CA ALA A 133 -6.45 1.58 -12.67
C ALA A 133 -6.38 0.09 -12.28
N SER A 134 -5.65 -0.24 -11.21
CA SER A 134 -5.56 -1.60 -10.69
C SER A 134 -6.92 -2.18 -10.28
N HIS A 135 -7.80 -1.37 -9.69
CA HIS A 135 -9.17 -1.77 -9.38
C HIS A 135 -9.95 -2.12 -10.65
N SER A 136 -9.87 -1.28 -11.69
CA SER A 136 -10.55 -1.52 -12.96
C SER A 136 -10.05 -2.79 -13.67
N GLU A 137 -8.73 -3.06 -13.63
CA GLU A 137 -8.15 -4.29 -14.15
C GLU A 137 -8.61 -5.52 -13.36
N ALA A 138 -8.69 -5.42 -12.03
CA ALA A 138 -9.19 -6.49 -11.18
C ALA A 138 -10.68 -6.78 -11.46
N GLU A 139 -11.50 -5.77 -11.72
CA GLU A 139 -12.90 -5.93 -12.14
C GLU A 139 -13.02 -6.58 -13.52
N GLN A 140 -12.20 -6.16 -14.49
CA GLN A 140 -12.14 -6.80 -15.81
C GLN A 140 -11.73 -8.28 -15.70
N ALA A 141 -10.71 -8.59 -14.90
CA ALA A 141 -10.27 -9.96 -14.66
C ALA A 141 -11.38 -10.81 -14.01
N ARG A 142 -12.14 -10.24 -13.05
CA ARG A 142 -13.31 -10.91 -12.46
C ARG A 142 -14.39 -11.18 -13.50
N SER A 143 -14.73 -10.19 -14.34
CA SER A 143 -15.70 -10.35 -15.43
C SER A 143 -15.29 -11.47 -16.41
N VAL A 144 -14.02 -11.51 -16.81
CA VAL A 144 -13.48 -12.57 -17.68
C VAL A 144 -13.58 -13.94 -17.00
N ALA A 145 -13.24 -14.02 -15.71
CA ALA A 145 -13.35 -15.26 -14.95
C ALA A 145 -14.81 -15.75 -14.82
N GLU A 146 -15.77 -14.85 -14.62
CA GLU A 146 -17.20 -15.17 -14.60
C GLU A 146 -17.70 -15.66 -15.96
N GLN A 147 -17.29 -15.01 -17.05
CA GLN A 147 -17.61 -15.44 -18.40
C GLN A 147 -17.04 -16.84 -18.69
N ALA A 148 -15.79 -17.10 -18.30
CA ALA A 148 -15.18 -18.41 -18.43
C ALA A 148 -15.92 -19.50 -17.63
N ARG A 149 -16.39 -19.18 -16.42
CA ARG A 149 -17.23 -20.09 -15.61
C ARG A 149 -18.57 -20.37 -16.30
N SER A 150 -19.23 -19.35 -16.85
CA SER A 150 -20.48 -19.50 -17.59
C SER A 150 -20.31 -20.43 -18.80
N ASN A 151 -19.26 -20.19 -19.60
CA ASN A 151 -18.93 -21.03 -20.75
C ASN A 151 -18.64 -22.49 -20.34
N ALA A 152 -17.92 -22.70 -19.23
CA ALA A 152 -17.67 -24.05 -18.71
C ALA A 152 -18.95 -24.76 -18.25
N VAL A 153 -19.91 -24.04 -17.66
CA VAL A 153 -21.22 -24.59 -17.30
C VAL A 153 -22.03 -24.94 -18.56
N GLN A 154 -22.01 -24.10 -19.58
CA GLN A 154 -22.67 -24.38 -20.86
C GLN A 154 -22.09 -25.63 -21.53
N ALA A 155 -20.76 -25.74 -21.64
CA ALA A 155 -20.10 -26.92 -22.20
C ALA A 155 -20.46 -28.20 -21.44
N ARG A 156 -20.56 -28.15 -20.11
CA ARG A 156 -21.04 -29.29 -19.30
C ARG A 156 -22.46 -29.69 -19.64
N ARG A 157 -23.37 -28.74 -19.86
CA ARG A 157 -24.76 -29.02 -20.27
C ARG A 157 -24.80 -29.68 -21.65
N GLU A 158 -24.02 -29.20 -22.60
CA GLU A 158 -23.90 -29.79 -23.94
C GLU A 158 -23.38 -31.23 -23.88
N VAL A 159 -22.37 -31.51 -23.05
CA VAL A 159 -21.87 -32.88 -22.84
C VAL A 159 -22.95 -33.79 -22.25
N VAL A 160 -23.74 -33.32 -21.28
CA VAL A 160 -24.85 -34.09 -20.70
C VAL A 160 -25.93 -34.38 -21.75
N GLN A 161 -26.29 -33.39 -22.57
CA GLN A 161 -27.22 -33.57 -23.67
C GLN A 161 -26.71 -34.60 -24.69
N ALA A 162 -25.45 -34.50 -25.10
CA ALA A 162 -24.83 -35.45 -26.02
C ALA A 162 -24.83 -36.89 -25.47
N ARG A 163 -24.58 -37.07 -24.17
CA ARG A 163 -24.69 -38.38 -23.49
C ARG A 163 -26.11 -38.93 -23.55
N SER A 164 -27.12 -38.10 -23.25
CA SER A 164 -28.52 -38.50 -23.31
C SER A 164 -28.92 -38.94 -24.73
N VAL A 165 -28.52 -38.20 -25.76
CA VAL A 165 -28.75 -38.58 -27.16
C VAL A 165 -28.06 -39.90 -27.51
N ALA A 166 -26.82 -40.11 -27.06
CA ALA A 166 -26.09 -41.36 -27.29
C ALA A 166 -26.75 -42.57 -26.58
N GLU A 167 -27.26 -42.39 -25.37
CA GLU A 167 -28.02 -43.42 -24.64
C GLU A 167 -29.34 -43.77 -25.36
N GLN A 168 -30.06 -42.76 -25.86
CA GLN A 168 -31.28 -42.98 -26.63
C GLN A 168 -30.99 -43.73 -27.94
N ALA A 169 -29.92 -43.37 -28.65
CA ALA A 169 -29.48 -44.09 -29.85
C ALA A 169 -29.13 -45.56 -29.55
N ARG A 170 -28.47 -45.83 -28.41
CA ARG A 170 -28.18 -47.21 -27.96
C ARG A 170 -29.46 -47.98 -27.67
N SER A 171 -30.44 -47.37 -26.99
CA SER A 171 -31.73 -47.99 -26.72
C SER A 171 -32.45 -48.37 -28.01
N ASN A 172 -32.50 -47.46 -28.97
CA ASN A 172 -33.11 -47.70 -30.29
C ASN A 172 -32.40 -48.85 -31.05
N ALA A 173 -31.07 -48.90 -31.01
CA ALA A 173 -30.30 -49.98 -31.63
C ALA A 173 -30.60 -51.35 -30.99
N VAL A 174 -30.74 -51.41 -29.66
CA VAL A 174 -31.14 -52.63 -28.94
C VAL A 174 -32.56 -53.06 -29.33
N GLN A 175 -33.49 -52.12 -29.45
CA GLN A 175 -34.85 -52.41 -29.89
C GLN A 175 -34.89 -52.95 -31.32
N ALA A 176 -34.20 -52.31 -32.26
CA ALA A 176 -34.09 -52.78 -33.64
C ALA A 176 -33.49 -54.19 -33.73
N ARG A 177 -32.50 -54.51 -32.89
CA ARG A 177 -31.93 -55.87 -32.81
C ARG A 177 -32.96 -56.88 -32.32
N ARG A 178 -33.77 -56.56 -31.30
CA ARG A 178 -34.84 -57.44 -30.81
C ARG A 178 -35.91 -57.68 -31.86
N GLU A 179 -36.29 -56.66 -32.61
CA GLU A 179 -37.23 -56.77 -33.73
C GLU A 179 -36.67 -57.66 -34.84
N ALA A 180 -35.40 -57.50 -35.21
CA ALA A 180 -34.73 -58.38 -36.17
C ALA A 180 -34.66 -59.84 -35.70
N GLU A 181 -34.36 -60.08 -34.41
CA GLU A 181 -34.38 -61.42 -33.83
C GLU A 181 -35.79 -62.04 -33.83
N ARG A 182 -36.85 -61.24 -33.59
CA ARG A 182 -38.24 -61.69 -33.68
C ARG A 182 -38.59 -62.08 -35.12
N ALA A 183 -38.30 -61.21 -36.10
CA ALA A 183 -38.54 -61.50 -37.51
C ALA A 183 -37.81 -62.77 -37.99
N ARG A 184 -36.59 -63.01 -37.49
CA ARG A 184 -35.85 -64.25 -37.77
C ARG A 184 -36.58 -65.49 -37.22
N ARG A 185 -37.10 -65.43 -36.00
CA ARG A 185 -37.87 -66.56 -35.41
C ARG A 185 -39.15 -66.83 -36.18
N GLU A 186 -39.86 -65.79 -36.58
CA GLU A 186 -41.07 -65.91 -37.42
C GLU A 186 -40.74 -66.55 -38.78
N ALA A 187 -39.63 -66.16 -39.42
CA ALA A 187 -39.17 -66.77 -40.66
C ALA A 187 -38.76 -68.24 -40.49
N GLU A 188 -38.08 -68.59 -39.39
CA GLU A 188 -37.75 -69.98 -39.06
C GLU A 188 -39.01 -70.82 -38.80
N GLN A 189 -40.03 -70.25 -38.16
CA GLN A 189 -41.31 -70.93 -37.94
C GLN A 189 -42.06 -71.17 -39.24
N ALA A 190 -42.19 -70.15 -40.10
CA ALA A 190 -42.81 -70.28 -41.42
C ALA A 190 -42.10 -71.34 -42.29
N ARG A 191 -40.77 -71.44 -42.17
CA ARG A 191 -40.00 -72.49 -42.84
C ARG A 191 -40.36 -73.89 -42.33
N ARG A 192 -40.51 -74.08 -41.02
CA ARG A 192 -40.92 -75.38 -40.44
C ARG A 192 -42.32 -75.77 -40.89
N GLU A 193 -43.26 -74.83 -40.91
CA GLU A 193 -44.62 -75.04 -41.41
C GLU A 193 -44.62 -75.45 -42.89
N ALA A 194 -43.79 -74.81 -43.71
CA ALA A 194 -43.62 -75.20 -45.11
C ALA A 194 -43.00 -76.59 -45.29
N GLU A 195 -42.01 -76.98 -44.47
CA GLU A 195 -41.41 -78.32 -44.47
C GLU A 195 -42.41 -79.40 -44.01
N GLN A 196 -43.29 -79.08 -43.06
CA GLN A 196 -44.41 -79.96 -42.65
C GLN A 196 -45.41 -80.16 -43.80
N ALA A 197 -45.88 -79.07 -44.40
CA ALA A 197 -46.82 -79.13 -45.52
C ALA A 197 -46.24 -79.91 -46.72
N HIS A 198 -44.94 -79.78 -46.99
CA HIS A 198 -44.26 -80.57 -48.02
C HIS A 198 -44.27 -82.06 -47.68
N SER A 199 -44.04 -82.41 -46.41
CA SER A 199 -44.03 -83.80 -45.94
C SER A 199 -45.43 -84.43 -46.02
N GLU A 200 -46.48 -83.69 -45.66
CA GLU A 200 -47.88 -84.09 -45.84
C GLU A 200 -48.24 -84.28 -47.32
N ALA A 201 -47.81 -83.38 -48.20
CA ALA A 201 -48.03 -83.51 -49.64
C ALA A 201 -47.33 -84.75 -50.24
N GLU A 202 -46.11 -85.06 -49.80
CA GLU A 202 -45.41 -86.29 -50.19
C GLU A 202 -46.09 -87.55 -49.66
N LEU A 203 -46.64 -87.52 -48.44
CA LEU A 203 -47.43 -88.62 -47.89
C LEU A 203 -48.69 -88.87 -48.73
N ALA A 204 -49.48 -87.82 -49.00
CA ALA A 204 -50.67 -87.90 -49.85
C ALA A 204 -50.34 -88.40 -51.26
N ARG A 205 -49.18 -88.02 -51.80
CA ARG A 205 -48.70 -88.53 -53.09
C ARG A 205 -48.42 -90.03 -53.05
N ARG A 206 -47.80 -90.54 -51.97
CA ARG A 206 -47.56 -91.98 -51.78
C ARG A 206 -48.87 -92.75 -51.66
N GLU A 207 -49.81 -92.25 -50.88
CA GLU A 207 -51.15 -92.84 -50.75
C GLU A 207 -51.89 -92.88 -52.09
N ALA A 208 -51.82 -91.82 -52.89
CA ALA A 208 -52.41 -91.79 -54.23
C ALA A 208 -51.75 -92.79 -55.20
N VAL A 209 -50.43 -92.98 -55.12
CA VAL A 209 -49.72 -94.01 -55.89
C VAL A 209 -50.13 -95.41 -55.44
N GLN A 210 -50.26 -95.63 -54.14
CA GLN A 210 -50.71 -96.90 -53.59
C GLN A 210 -52.14 -97.23 -54.02
N ALA A 211 -53.08 -96.28 -53.88
CA ALA A 211 -54.45 -96.44 -54.36
C ALA A 211 -54.53 -96.70 -55.88
N ARG A 212 -53.64 -96.09 -56.68
CA ARG A 212 -53.53 -96.43 -58.11
C ARG A 212 -53.08 -97.87 -58.32
N SER A 213 -52.05 -98.32 -57.59
CA SER A 213 -51.56 -99.69 -57.70
C SER A 213 -52.61 -100.72 -57.28
N GLU A 214 -53.37 -100.46 -56.22
CA GLU A 214 -54.49 -101.28 -55.78
C GLU A 214 -55.62 -101.28 -56.83
N GLY A 215 -55.92 -100.11 -57.42
CA GLY A 215 -56.87 -100.01 -58.53
C GLY A 215 -56.42 -100.76 -59.79
N GLU A 216 -55.13 -100.77 -60.12
CA GLU A 216 -54.56 -101.56 -61.22
C GLU A 216 -54.59 -103.06 -60.93
N GLN A 217 -54.32 -103.47 -59.69
CA GLN A 217 -54.49 -104.85 -59.24
C GLN A 217 -55.95 -105.30 -59.36
N ALA A 218 -56.89 -104.52 -58.84
CA ALA A 218 -58.32 -104.80 -58.96
C ALA A 218 -58.79 -104.88 -60.42
N ARG A 219 -58.26 -104.02 -61.31
CA ARG A 219 -58.51 -104.14 -62.77
C ARG A 219 -57.93 -105.41 -63.35
N SER A 220 -56.72 -105.81 -62.94
CA SER A 220 -56.08 -107.04 -63.40
C SER A 220 -56.84 -108.29 -62.93
N GLU A 221 -57.33 -108.28 -61.69
CA GLU A 221 -58.21 -109.31 -61.13
C GLU A 221 -59.57 -109.34 -61.85
N ALA A 222 -60.21 -108.19 -62.07
CA ALA A 222 -61.45 -108.11 -62.83
C ALA A 222 -61.27 -108.58 -64.28
N ALA A 223 -60.13 -108.26 -64.91
CA ALA A 223 -59.79 -108.75 -66.24
C ALA A 223 -59.58 -110.28 -66.25
N MET A 224 -58.96 -110.85 -65.21
CA MET A 224 -58.84 -112.30 -65.01
C MET A 224 -60.22 -112.95 -64.81
N GLN A 225 -61.12 -112.32 -64.05
CA GLN A 225 -62.51 -112.77 -63.86
C GLN A 225 -63.32 -112.71 -65.16
N LEU A 226 -63.18 -111.65 -65.95
CA LEU A 226 -63.77 -111.55 -67.29
C LEU A 226 -63.26 -112.63 -68.23
N LYS A 227 -61.96 -112.95 -68.16
CA LYS A 227 -61.34 -114.03 -68.94
C LYS A 227 -61.82 -115.42 -68.52
N THR A 228 -62.21 -115.59 -67.25
CA THR A 228 -62.82 -116.83 -66.73
C THR A 228 -64.32 -116.93 -67.04
N VAL A 229 -65.05 -115.82 -67.06
CA VAL A 229 -66.46 -115.78 -67.50
C VAL A 229 -66.59 -116.03 -69.01
N GLN A 230 -65.61 -115.61 -69.82
CA GLN A 230 -65.58 -115.91 -71.26
C GLN A 230 -65.32 -117.39 -71.62
N LEU A 231 -64.95 -118.23 -70.64
CA LEU A 231 -64.73 -119.67 -70.85
C LEU A 231 -65.94 -120.55 -70.47
N MET A 232 -67.06 -119.96 -70.06
CA MET A 232 -68.31 -120.71 -69.83
C MET A 232 -69.50 -120.07 -70.54
N ARG A 233 -69.79 -120.51 -71.78
CA ARG A 233 -71.18 -120.75 -72.19
C ARG A 233 -71.30 -121.72 -73.37
N VAL A 234 -71.77 -122.90 -73.01
CA VAL A 234 -72.34 -123.95 -73.87
C VAL A 234 -73.72 -123.50 -74.37
N LYS A 235 -74.00 -123.71 -75.66
CA LYS A 235 -75.35 -123.77 -76.26
C LYS A 235 -75.66 -125.25 -76.58
N PRO A 236 -76.93 -125.71 -76.62
CA PRO A 236 -77.71 -125.56 -77.87
C PRO A 236 -79.25 -125.49 -77.69
N ASN A 237 -79.91 -124.57 -78.40
CA ASN A 237 -81.03 -124.85 -79.33
C ASN A 237 -81.82 -123.57 -79.70
N GLY A 238 -81.95 -123.33 -81.01
CA GLY A 238 -83.16 -122.84 -81.66
C GLY A 238 -83.50 -121.35 -81.60
N ASP A 239 -83.18 -120.66 -82.69
CA ASP A 239 -83.87 -119.52 -83.33
C ASP A 239 -83.70 -118.06 -82.83
N LEU A 240 -83.36 -117.24 -83.86
CA LEU A 240 -83.49 -115.78 -84.04
C LEU A 240 -82.65 -114.90 -83.08
N GLU A 241 -82.03 -113.78 -83.44
CA GLU A 241 -82.29 -112.76 -84.46
C GLU A 241 -81.04 -111.86 -84.54
N TRP A 242 -80.68 -111.31 -85.72
CA TRP A 242 -79.65 -110.27 -85.83
C TRP A 242 -80.27 -108.92 -85.50
N GLY A 243 -79.95 -108.38 -84.32
CA GLY A 243 -80.26 -107.01 -83.93
C GLY A 243 -79.00 -106.16 -83.85
N THR A 244 -78.73 -105.36 -84.88
CA THR A 244 -77.84 -104.21 -84.81
C THR A 244 -78.55 -103.08 -84.06
N THR A 245 -77.99 -102.68 -82.93
CA THR A 245 -78.15 -101.35 -82.28
C THR A 245 -76.71 -101.04 -81.85
N GLU A 246 -75.98 -100.04 -82.37
CA GLU A 246 -76.34 -98.66 -82.67
C GLU A 246 -77.21 -98.05 -81.58
N GLU A 247 -76.67 -98.03 -80.36
CA GLU A 247 -76.91 -97.05 -79.30
C GLU A 247 -75.92 -97.39 -78.18
N ASP A 248 -75.14 -96.38 -77.75
CA ASP A 248 -74.17 -96.32 -76.61
C ASP A 248 -72.87 -95.56 -76.99
N SER A 249 -72.90 -94.75 -78.06
CA SER A 249 -71.88 -93.71 -78.28
C SER A 249 -72.07 -92.45 -77.41
N GLU A 250 -73.17 -92.36 -76.66
CA GLU A 250 -73.47 -91.19 -75.81
C GLU A 250 -72.81 -91.27 -74.41
N ASP A 251 -72.49 -92.45 -73.89
CA ASP A 251 -71.85 -92.60 -72.58
C ASP A 251 -70.33 -92.33 -72.61
N VAL A 252 -69.68 -92.48 -73.76
CA VAL A 252 -68.25 -92.17 -73.92
C VAL A 252 -68.04 -90.64 -74.11
N GLU A 253 -68.97 -89.94 -74.73
CA GLU A 253 -68.96 -88.46 -74.78
C GLU A 253 -69.40 -87.83 -73.46
N MET A 254 -70.33 -88.44 -72.73
CA MET A 254 -70.69 -88.00 -71.38
C MET A 254 -69.51 -88.17 -70.40
N LEU A 255 -68.73 -89.25 -70.51
CA LEU A 255 -67.49 -89.42 -69.73
C LEU A 255 -66.37 -88.48 -70.19
N ARG A 256 -66.28 -88.12 -71.48
CA ARG A 256 -65.33 -87.09 -71.97
C ARG A 256 -65.68 -85.68 -71.48
N ALA A 257 -66.97 -85.30 -71.51
CA ALA A 257 -67.46 -84.03 -71.00
C ALA A 257 -67.31 -83.94 -69.48
N ARG A 258 -67.54 -85.03 -68.74
CA ARG A 258 -67.35 -85.09 -67.29
C ARG A 258 -65.87 -85.07 -66.89
N CYS A 259 -64.97 -85.61 -67.72
CA CYS A 259 -63.52 -85.47 -67.57
C CYS A 259 -63.01 -84.05 -67.91
N GLU A 260 -63.67 -83.30 -68.81
CA GLU A 260 -63.32 -81.90 -69.09
C GLU A 260 -63.85 -80.92 -68.04
N VAL A 261 -65.04 -81.17 -67.47
CA VAL A 261 -65.56 -80.40 -66.33
C VAL A 261 -64.70 -80.60 -65.07
N LEU A 262 -64.18 -81.82 -64.83
CA LEU A 262 -63.24 -82.06 -63.72
C LEU A 262 -61.83 -81.49 -63.98
N ARG A 263 -61.38 -81.45 -65.25
CA ARG A 263 -60.14 -80.75 -65.64
C ARG A 263 -60.27 -79.24 -65.46
N CYS A 264 -61.42 -78.67 -65.80
CA CYS A 264 -61.73 -77.26 -65.60
C CYS A 264 -61.90 -76.90 -64.11
N MET A 265 -62.53 -77.76 -63.30
CA MET A 265 -62.61 -77.54 -61.85
C MET A 265 -61.25 -77.64 -61.14
N LEU A 266 -60.36 -78.56 -61.56
CA LEU A 266 -59.00 -78.67 -60.99
C LEU A 266 -58.05 -77.55 -61.45
N GLU A 267 -58.29 -76.95 -62.62
CA GLU A 267 -57.59 -75.74 -63.07
C GLU A 267 -58.18 -74.45 -62.45
N CYS A 268 -59.45 -74.46 -62.04
CA CYS A 268 -60.12 -73.34 -61.35
C CYS A 268 -59.96 -73.33 -59.81
N THR A 269 -59.53 -74.43 -59.17
CA THR A 269 -59.22 -74.49 -57.72
C THR A 269 -57.72 -74.39 -57.41
N ARG A 270 -56.93 -73.73 -58.26
CA ARG A 270 -55.71 -73.07 -57.79
C ARG A 270 -56.13 -71.73 -57.18
N PRO A 271 -55.83 -71.43 -55.90
CA PRO A 271 -56.16 -70.14 -55.31
C PRO A 271 -55.36 -69.04 -56.02
N ARG A 272 -55.98 -68.44 -57.05
CA ARG A 272 -55.47 -67.28 -57.78
C ARG A 272 -55.83 -65.96 -57.10
N GLN A 273 -56.29 -66.00 -55.84
CA GLN A 273 -56.60 -64.83 -55.03
C GLN A 273 -55.91 -64.94 -53.67
N MET A 274 -54.61 -64.66 -53.64
CA MET A 274 -53.87 -64.03 -52.52
C MET A 274 -52.40 -63.73 -52.91
N ALA A 275 -52.00 -63.89 -54.18
CA ALA A 275 -50.67 -63.49 -54.66
C ALA A 275 -50.61 -62.09 -55.33
N ALA A 276 -51.70 -61.30 -55.26
CA ALA A 276 -51.77 -59.97 -55.88
C ALA A 276 -51.52 -58.80 -54.89
N LYS A 277 -51.25 -59.06 -53.60
CA LYS A 277 -50.83 -58.01 -52.65
C LYS A 277 -49.44 -58.20 -52.04
N SER A 278 -48.79 -59.36 -52.23
CA SER A 278 -47.41 -59.58 -51.77
C SER A 278 -46.32 -59.34 -52.83
N ASN A 279 -46.68 -59.21 -54.11
CA ASN A 279 -45.71 -59.01 -55.21
C ASN A 279 -45.64 -57.57 -55.74
N ALA A 280 -46.48 -56.66 -55.25
CA ALA A 280 -46.33 -55.22 -55.50
C ALA A 280 -45.16 -54.59 -54.72
N PHE A 281 -44.56 -55.30 -53.76
CA PHE A 281 -43.33 -54.87 -53.06
C PHE A 281 -42.06 -55.60 -53.53
N LYS A 282 -42.19 -56.68 -54.33
CA LYS A 282 -41.03 -57.42 -54.89
C LYS A 282 -40.80 -57.16 -56.39
N ALA A 283 -41.78 -56.64 -57.13
CA ALA A 283 -41.61 -56.25 -58.54
C ALA A 283 -41.04 -54.83 -58.76
N ALA A 284 -40.79 -54.06 -57.69
CA ALA A 284 -39.94 -52.86 -57.77
C ALA A 284 -38.44 -53.18 -57.62
N ALA A 285 -38.08 -54.45 -57.35
CA ALA A 285 -36.70 -54.85 -57.08
C ALA A 285 -36.05 -55.73 -58.17
N GLN A 286 -36.79 -56.30 -59.12
CA GLN A 286 -36.20 -57.28 -60.06
C GLN A 286 -36.83 -57.19 -61.45
N GLY A 287 -36.20 -56.39 -62.32
CA GLY A 287 -36.64 -56.25 -63.72
C GLY A 287 -35.83 -55.29 -64.59
N ARG A 288 -34.48 -55.41 -64.63
CA ARG A 288 -33.59 -55.07 -65.80
C ARG A 288 -32.11 -55.31 -65.46
N PRO A 289 -31.25 -55.51 -66.48
CA PRO A 289 -30.89 -56.78 -67.09
C PRO A 289 -29.61 -57.42 -66.50
N SER A 290 -29.33 -58.62 -66.97
CA SER A 290 -28.07 -59.38 -66.88
C SER A 290 -26.79 -58.54 -66.65
N GLY A 291 -26.44 -58.38 -65.37
CA GLY A 291 -25.16 -57.84 -64.89
C GLY A 291 -24.70 -58.57 -63.63
N LYS A 292 -24.94 -59.89 -63.53
CA LYS A 292 -24.74 -60.69 -62.30
C LYS A 292 -23.27 -60.85 -61.84
N ARG A 293 -22.31 -60.18 -62.49
CA ARG A 293 -20.93 -60.01 -62.02
C ARG A 293 -20.67 -58.65 -61.34
N VAL A 294 -21.67 -57.76 -61.32
CA VAL A 294 -21.57 -56.36 -60.83
C VAL A 294 -22.23 -56.17 -59.45
N GLU A 295 -23.25 -56.96 -59.07
CA GLU A 295 -23.94 -56.78 -57.78
C GLU A 295 -23.18 -57.37 -56.57
N ALA A 296 -22.40 -58.44 -56.76
CA ALA A 296 -21.45 -58.88 -55.73
C ALA A 296 -20.26 -57.89 -55.59
N ARG A 297 -19.96 -57.12 -56.65
CA ARG A 297 -19.01 -55.99 -56.57
C ARG A 297 -19.64 -54.81 -55.82
N SER A 298 -20.90 -54.46 -56.02
CA SER A 298 -21.50 -53.28 -55.35
C SER A 298 -21.67 -53.44 -53.83
N ALA A 299 -21.93 -54.65 -53.32
CA ALA A 299 -21.91 -54.92 -51.87
C ALA A 299 -20.49 -54.86 -51.28
N ALA A 300 -19.48 -55.32 -52.02
CA ALA A 300 -18.08 -55.17 -51.63
C ALA A 300 -17.61 -53.70 -51.73
N ASP A 301 -18.12 -52.94 -52.70
CA ASP A 301 -17.82 -51.53 -52.92
C ASP A 301 -18.46 -50.65 -51.84
N THR A 302 -19.68 -50.95 -51.38
CA THR A 302 -20.28 -50.24 -50.23
C THR A 302 -19.55 -50.51 -48.91
N GLY A 303 -19.02 -51.71 -48.71
CA GLY A 303 -18.13 -52.01 -47.57
C GLY A 303 -16.82 -51.23 -47.64
N ARG A 304 -16.19 -51.14 -48.83
CA ARG A 304 -14.99 -50.32 -49.04
C ARG A 304 -15.23 -48.84 -48.83
N VAL A 305 -16.37 -48.30 -49.29
CA VAL A 305 -16.71 -46.89 -49.08
C VAL A 305 -16.93 -46.60 -47.60
N LYS A 306 -17.60 -47.48 -46.83
CA LYS A 306 -17.77 -47.30 -45.39
C LYS A 306 -16.45 -47.35 -44.63
N ASN A 307 -15.56 -48.28 -44.98
CA ASN A 307 -14.24 -48.35 -44.37
C ASN A 307 -13.37 -47.13 -44.75
N ALA A 308 -13.41 -46.68 -46.00
CA ALA A 308 -12.71 -45.47 -46.44
C ALA A 308 -13.22 -44.20 -45.74
N VAL A 309 -14.54 -44.10 -45.51
CA VAL A 309 -15.14 -43.00 -44.73
C VAL A 309 -14.72 -43.09 -43.26
N ALA A 310 -14.72 -44.28 -42.66
CA ALA A 310 -14.28 -44.46 -41.28
C ALA A 310 -12.78 -44.13 -41.11
N GLU A 311 -11.93 -44.55 -42.05
CA GLU A 311 -10.51 -44.18 -42.09
C GLU A 311 -10.32 -42.69 -42.30
N SER A 312 -11.09 -42.04 -43.19
CA SER A 312 -11.03 -40.60 -43.41
C SER A 312 -11.44 -39.81 -42.16
N VAL A 313 -12.50 -40.24 -41.46
CA VAL A 313 -12.93 -39.64 -40.19
C VAL A 313 -11.87 -39.84 -39.11
N HIS A 314 -11.26 -41.03 -39.04
CA HIS A 314 -10.19 -41.30 -38.09
C HIS A 314 -8.93 -40.47 -38.37
N GLN A 315 -8.52 -40.35 -39.63
CA GLN A 315 -7.40 -39.50 -40.06
C GLN A 315 -7.68 -38.03 -39.77
N ARG A 316 -8.93 -37.56 -40.00
CA ARG A 316 -9.32 -36.18 -39.66
C ARG A 316 -9.28 -35.93 -38.16
N ALA A 317 -9.78 -36.86 -37.36
CA ALA A 317 -9.70 -36.77 -35.90
C ALA A 317 -8.25 -36.78 -35.39
N GLN A 318 -7.37 -37.62 -35.97
CA GLN A 318 -5.94 -37.61 -35.65
C GLN A 318 -5.29 -36.27 -36.01
N HIS A 319 -5.59 -35.72 -37.18
CA HIS A 319 -5.07 -34.42 -37.61
C HIS A 319 -5.55 -33.28 -36.69
N GLU A 320 -6.84 -33.24 -36.34
CA GLU A 320 -7.38 -32.27 -35.39
C GLU A 320 -6.71 -32.38 -34.02
N MET A 321 -6.42 -33.60 -33.56
CA MET A 321 -5.72 -33.81 -32.30
C MET A 321 -4.28 -33.26 -32.33
N VAL A 322 -3.56 -33.44 -33.45
CA VAL A 322 -2.21 -32.88 -33.64
C VAL A 322 -2.26 -31.35 -33.68
N VAL A 323 -3.23 -30.76 -34.39
CA VAL A 323 -3.41 -29.29 -34.45
C VAL A 323 -3.74 -28.73 -33.07
N LEU A 324 -4.59 -29.40 -32.29
CA LEU A 324 -4.90 -29.00 -30.91
C LEU A 324 -3.66 -29.10 -30.01
N GLN A 325 -2.86 -30.16 -30.15
CA GLN A 325 -1.63 -30.32 -29.39
C GLN A 325 -0.62 -29.21 -29.72
N GLU A 326 -0.43 -28.90 -31.00
CA GLU A 326 0.46 -27.81 -31.44
C GLU A 326 -0.01 -26.45 -30.89
N ARG A 327 -1.33 -26.21 -30.86
CA ARG A 327 -1.89 -24.99 -30.28
C ARG A 327 -1.72 -24.91 -28.75
N ILE A 328 -1.82 -26.04 -28.06
CA ILE A 328 -1.52 -26.13 -26.61
C ILE A 328 -0.05 -25.79 -26.36
N ASP A 329 0.86 -26.32 -27.19
CA ASP A 329 2.30 -26.07 -27.03
C ASP A 329 2.66 -24.61 -27.39
N GLN A 330 2.01 -24.00 -28.39
CA GLN A 330 2.10 -22.56 -28.67
C GLN A 330 1.61 -21.70 -27.50
N MET A 331 0.50 -22.08 -26.85
CA MET A 331 0.03 -21.35 -25.66
C MET A 331 1.00 -21.51 -24.48
N ARG A 332 1.60 -22.68 -24.31
CA ARG A 332 2.60 -22.92 -23.26
C ARG A 332 3.86 -22.09 -23.47
N THR A 333 4.34 -21.96 -24.71
CA THR A 333 5.51 -21.13 -25.02
C THR A 333 5.19 -19.64 -24.86
N ALA A 334 4.03 -19.18 -25.33
CA ALA A 334 3.59 -17.79 -25.12
C ALA A 334 3.43 -17.42 -23.63
N TYR A 335 2.92 -18.37 -22.83
CA TYR A 335 2.81 -18.18 -21.38
C TYR A 335 4.17 -18.16 -20.69
N SER A 336 5.11 -19.04 -21.09
CA SER A 336 6.45 -19.07 -20.50
C SER A 336 7.26 -17.82 -20.85
N THR A 337 7.16 -17.30 -22.08
CA THR A 337 7.81 -16.03 -22.46
C THR A 337 7.24 -14.86 -21.69
N SER A 338 5.91 -14.74 -21.60
CA SER A 338 5.25 -13.67 -20.83
C SER A 338 5.65 -13.72 -19.35
N ARG A 339 5.76 -14.92 -18.78
CA ARG A 339 6.22 -15.10 -17.40
C ARG A 339 7.68 -14.64 -17.22
N ILE A 340 8.57 -15.01 -18.13
CA ILE A 340 9.99 -14.59 -18.07
C ILE A 340 10.10 -13.07 -18.19
N GLU A 341 9.33 -12.44 -19.08
CA GLU A 341 9.31 -10.98 -19.23
C GLU A 341 8.82 -10.28 -17.95
N ALA A 342 7.75 -10.80 -17.33
CA ALA A 342 7.26 -10.29 -16.05
C ALA A 342 8.30 -10.45 -14.92
N GLU A 343 8.98 -11.60 -14.85
CA GLU A 343 10.07 -11.82 -13.88
C GLU A 343 11.27 -10.88 -14.13
N GLN A 344 11.59 -10.57 -15.39
CA GLN A 344 12.63 -9.60 -15.74
C GLN A 344 12.23 -8.16 -15.40
N GLN A 345 10.98 -7.76 -15.64
CA GLN A 345 10.47 -6.45 -15.23
C GLN A 345 10.50 -6.28 -13.72
N ALA A 346 10.09 -7.31 -12.96
CA ALA A 346 10.15 -7.29 -11.50
C ALA A 346 11.60 -7.13 -10.99
N ARG A 347 12.58 -7.81 -11.60
CA ARG A 347 14.00 -7.63 -11.27
C ARG A 347 14.50 -6.21 -11.52
N ARG A 348 14.13 -5.59 -12.65
CA ARG A 348 14.50 -4.20 -12.95
C ARG A 348 13.95 -3.22 -11.92
N VAL A 349 12.70 -3.40 -11.48
CA VAL A 349 12.09 -2.54 -10.45
C VAL A 349 12.82 -2.69 -9.11
N VAL A 350 13.19 -3.91 -8.72
CA VAL A 350 13.95 -4.15 -7.48
C VAL A 350 15.36 -3.55 -7.54
N GLU A 351 16.04 -3.66 -8.69
CA GLU A 351 17.36 -3.04 -8.90
C GLU A 351 17.27 -1.52 -8.87
N GLN A 352 16.27 -0.93 -9.53
CA GLN A 352 16.03 0.51 -9.48
C GLN A 352 15.78 0.99 -8.06
N ALA A 353 14.90 0.33 -7.31
CA ALA A 353 14.62 0.67 -5.91
C ALA A 353 15.88 0.54 -5.02
N ARG A 354 16.74 -0.45 -5.30
CA ARG A 354 18.02 -0.61 -4.59
C ARG A 354 18.97 0.54 -4.87
N ASP A 355 19.05 1.00 -6.11
CA ASP A 355 19.93 2.11 -6.49
C ASP A 355 19.40 3.46 -5.99
N GLU A 356 18.08 3.68 -6.01
CA GLU A 356 17.44 4.83 -5.35
C GLU A 356 17.71 4.81 -3.84
N GLY A 357 17.63 3.64 -3.20
CA GLY A 357 17.99 3.47 -1.79
C GLY A 357 19.45 3.80 -1.49
N LYS A 358 20.40 3.42 -2.35
CA LYS A 358 21.81 3.82 -2.23
C LYS A 358 21.99 5.33 -2.41
N GLN A 359 21.29 5.95 -3.36
CA GLN A 359 21.35 7.39 -3.58
C GLN A 359 20.83 8.17 -2.38
N LEU A 360 19.67 7.77 -1.83
CA LEU A 360 19.13 8.35 -0.60
C LEU A 360 20.08 8.15 0.58
N GLY A 361 20.66 6.95 0.72
CA GLY A 361 21.67 6.68 1.75
C GLY A 361 22.90 7.59 1.62
N ALA A 362 23.39 7.82 0.40
CA ALA A 362 24.50 8.75 0.14
C ALA A 362 24.12 10.21 0.42
N GLN A 363 22.89 10.63 0.09
CA GLN A 363 22.37 11.97 0.42
C GLN A 363 22.23 12.17 1.94
N MET A 364 21.76 11.16 2.67
CA MET A 364 21.71 11.21 4.13
C MET A 364 23.11 11.26 4.76
N ALA A 365 24.05 10.47 4.24
CA ALA A 365 25.44 10.51 4.71
C ALA A 365 26.09 11.88 4.44
N ALA A 366 25.81 12.50 3.28
CA ALA A 366 26.29 13.84 2.95
C ALA A 366 25.68 14.93 3.84
N THR A 367 24.46 14.74 4.35
CA THR A 367 23.80 15.67 5.26
C THR A 367 24.13 15.43 6.74
N GLN A 368 24.66 14.25 7.12
CA GLN A 368 25.15 13.98 8.47
C GLN A 368 26.49 14.66 8.79
N GLN A 369 27.37 14.85 7.81
CA GLN A 369 28.66 15.52 8.02
C GLN A 369 28.56 16.93 8.65
N PRO A 370 27.67 17.84 8.19
CA PRO A 370 27.52 19.15 8.84
C PRO A 370 26.89 19.05 10.24
N LEU A 371 26.16 17.99 10.55
CA LEU A 371 25.57 17.76 11.87
C LEU A 371 26.62 17.38 12.90
N GLU A 372 27.59 16.53 12.55
CA GLU A 372 28.71 16.19 13.45
C GLU A 372 29.61 17.40 13.72
N VAL A 373 29.83 18.26 12.72
CA VAL A 373 30.55 19.54 12.91
C VAL A 373 29.76 20.48 13.82
N ALA A 374 28.44 20.59 13.64
CA ALA A 374 27.60 21.40 14.53
C ALA A 374 27.54 20.85 15.96
N GLU A 375 27.54 19.53 16.16
CA GLU A 375 27.55 18.90 17.48
C GLU A 375 28.89 19.12 18.20
N THR A 376 30.01 19.05 17.49
CA THR A 376 31.34 19.33 18.05
C THR A 376 31.50 20.82 18.42
N GLU A 377 31.02 21.74 17.58
CA GLU A 377 30.97 23.18 17.90
C GLU A 377 30.05 23.47 19.10
N ALA A 378 28.88 22.82 19.17
CA ALA A 378 27.97 22.96 20.31
C ALA A 378 28.57 22.40 21.60
N HIS A 379 29.34 21.31 21.53
CA HIS A 379 30.06 20.76 22.68
C HIS A 379 31.14 21.72 23.19
N GLU A 380 31.89 22.36 22.29
CA GLU A 380 32.93 23.34 22.66
C GLU A 380 32.31 24.61 23.28
N LEU A 381 31.19 25.09 22.73
CA LEU A 381 30.45 26.21 23.34
C LEU A 381 29.92 25.86 24.74
N ARG A 382 29.42 24.64 24.96
CA ARG A 382 29.00 24.17 26.29
C ARG A 382 30.17 24.14 27.27
N ARG A 383 31.35 23.70 26.81
CA ARG A 383 32.58 23.71 27.61
C ARG A 383 32.96 25.14 28.01
N GLN A 384 33.00 26.06 27.06
CA GLN A 384 33.34 27.48 27.31
C GLN A 384 32.34 28.16 28.26
N LEU A 385 31.04 27.86 28.12
CA LEU A 385 30.00 28.34 29.05
C LEU A 385 30.17 27.73 30.45
N GLY A 386 30.54 26.46 30.54
CA GLY A 386 30.87 25.79 31.80
C GLY A 386 32.03 26.47 32.53
N GLU A 387 33.12 26.77 31.80
CA GLU A 387 34.30 27.47 32.33
C GLU A 387 33.95 28.89 32.80
N LYS A 388 33.20 29.66 32.00
CA LYS A 388 32.71 30.99 32.39
C LYS A 388 31.82 30.95 33.63
N ARG A 389 30.94 29.96 33.75
CA ARG A 389 30.06 29.77 34.92
C ARG A 389 30.86 29.40 36.17
N MET A 390 31.90 28.59 36.04
CA MET A 390 32.84 28.26 37.12
C MET A 390 33.56 29.51 37.63
N LEU A 391 34.09 30.34 36.72
CA LEU A 391 34.75 31.60 37.06
C LEU A 391 33.78 32.61 37.71
N ALA A 392 32.56 32.75 37.18
CA ALA A 392 31.53 33.60 37.77
C ALA A 392 31.14 33.14 39.18
N ASN A 393 30.98 31.82 39.39
CA ASN A 393 30.72 31.27 40.72
C ASN A 393 31.90 31.47 41.68
N LYS A 394 33.14 31.38 41.18
CA LYS A 394 34.35 31.66 41.99
C LYS A 394 34.39 33.13 42.42
N ALA A 395 34.18 34.05 41.49
CA ALA A 395 34.09 35.48 41.77
C ALA A 395 32.93 35.82 42.72
N ALA A 396 31.77 35.18 42.56
CA ALA A 396 30.64 35.33 43.46
C ALA A 396 30.96 34.82 44.88
N ARG A 397 31.69 33.71 45.02
CA ARG A 397 32.15 33.18 46.32
C ARG A 397 33.20 34.06 46.99
N GLU A 398 34.03 34.74 46.21
CA GLU A 398 35.01 35.72 46.71
C GLU A 398 34.28 36.99 47.19
N MET A 399 33.31 37.51 46.44
CA MET A 399 32.46 38.64 46.87
C MET A 399 31.56 38.30 48.07
N HIS A 400 31.05 37.07 48.15
CA HIS A 400 30.21 36.63 49.26
C HIS A 400 30.95 36.59 50.60
N ARG A 401 32.29 36.51 50.62
CA ARG A 401 33.02 36.37 51.88
C ARG A 401 33.07 37.67 52.70
N ASP A 402 32.90 38.83 52.05
CA ASP A 402 33.04 40.14 52.71
C ASP A 402 31.72 40.88 52.96
N HIS A 403 30.60 40.43 52.36
CA HIS A 403 29.31 41.15 52.39
C HIS A 403 28.12 40.30 52.89
N PHE A 404 28.39 39.16 53.54
CA PHE A 404 27.37 38.14 53.78
C PHE A 404 26.23 38.56 54.74
N ASN A 405 26.42 39.60 55.55
CA ASN A 405 25.44 40.11 56.51
C ASN A 405 25.00 41.55 56.25
N SER A 406 25.32 42.15 55.10
CA SER A 406 24.75 43.46 54.75
C SER A 406 23.36 43.29 54.15
N ASP A 407 22.51 44.31 54.32
CA ASP A 407 21.15 44.35 53.75
C ASP A 407 21.17 44.19 52.22
N ALA A 408 22.23 44.68 51.56
CA ALA A 408 22.47 44.47 50.13
C ALA A 408 22.68 42.98 49.77
N GLY A 409 23.34 42.20 50.64
CA GLY A 409 23.50 40.76 50.48
C GLY A 409 22.21 39.97 50.66
N LEU A 410 21.30 40.43 51.52
CA LEU A 410 19.95 39.85 51.67
C LEU A 410 19.06 40.15 50.46
N ALA A 411 19.08 41.39 49.95
CA ALA A 411 18.35 41.76 48.74
C ALA A 411 18.80 40.96 47.50
N MET A 412 20.12 40.75 47.34
CA MET A 412 20.67 39.95 46.25
C MET A 412 20.27 38.46 46.34
N ARG A 413 20.19 37.90 47.56
CA ARG A 413 19.70 36.52 47.76
C ARG A 413 18.22 36.39 47.39
N ALA A 414 17.39 37.35 47.80
CA ALA A 414 15.98 37.36 47.43
C ALA A 414 15.79 37.45 45.90
N GLU A 415 16.59 38.28 45.22
CA GLU A 415 16.56 38.41 43.76
C GLU A 415 16.94 37.11 43.04
N ILE A 416 18.00 36.42 43.50
CA ILE A 416 18.44 35.13 42.96
C ILE A 416 17.36 34.05 43.14
N GLU A 417 16.71 34.01 44.30
CA GLU A 417 15.70 32.98 44.58
C GLU A 417 14.40 33.22 43.80
N ILE A 418 14.01 34.48 43.62
CA ILE A 418 12.94 34.87 42.69
C ILE A 418 13.30 34.42 41.27
N GLU A 419 14.51 34.66 40.79
CA GLU A 419 14.90 34.30 39.43
C GLU A 419 14.94 32.78 39.18
N LYS A 420 15.41 32.00 40.17
CA LYS A 420 15.34 30.52 40.12
C LYS A 420 13.91 30.02 40.02
N GLU A 421 13.01 30.58 40.83
CA GLU A 421 11.61 30.14 40.88
C GLU A 421 10.84 30.58 39.62
N THR A 422 11.12 31.77 39.08
CA THR A 422 10.61 32.19 37.76
C THR A 422 11.02 31.20 36.67
N LEU A 423 12.28 30.74 36.65
CA LEU A 423 12.77 29.74 35.68
C LEU A 423 12.09 28.37 35.86
N ARG A 424 11.84 27.94 37.11
CA ARG A 424 11.07 26.71 37.37
C ARG A 424 9.64 26.81 36.85
N LEU A 425 8.97 27.93 37.09
CA LEU A 425 7.59 28.19 36.64
C LEU A 425 7.49 28.25 35.11
N VAL A 426 8.46 28.86 34.43
CA VAL A 426 8.52 28.87 32.95
C VAL A 426 8.71 27.46 32.40
N ARG A 427 9.60 26.64 32.98
CA ARG A 427 9.80 25.24 32.57
C ARG A 427 8.56 24.38 32.80
N ALA A 428 7.78 24.69 33.85
CA ALA A 428 6.51 24.05 34.13
C ALA A 428 5.34 24.58 33.26
N GLY A 429 5.58 25.54 32.36
CA GLY A 429 4.55 26.13 31.49
C GLY A 429 3.63 27.14 32.19
N ASN A 430 3.89 27.51 33.46
CA ASN A 430 3.06 28.42 34.22
C ASN A 430 3.51 29.89 34.05
N ILE A 431 3.32 30.40 32.84
CA ILE A 431 3.80 31.73 32.41
C ILE A 431 3.20 32.85 33.27
N LYS A 432 1.93 32.74 33.69
CA LYS A 432 1.25 33.75 34.50
C LYS A 432 1.89 33.92 35.89
N ALA A 433 2.23 32.81 36.55
CA ALA A 433 2.92 32.86 37.83
C ALA A 433 4.36 33.40 37.70
N ALA A 434 5.05 33.04 36.61
CA ALA A 434 6.38 33.58 36.31
C ALA A 434 6.36 35.11 36.13
N MET A 435 5.37 35.65 35.41
CA MET A 435 5.22 37.11 35.25
C MET A 435 4.93 37.82 36.58
N GLN A 436 4.13 37.22 37.47
CA GLN A 436 3.88 37.77 38.80
C GLN A 436 5.13 37.79 39.67
N LEU A 437 5.97 36.76 39.57
CA LEU A 437 7.25 36.73 40.28
C LEU A 437 8.24 37.77 39.72
N GLN A 438 8.20 38.00 38.40
CA GLN A 438 9.02 39.03 37.77
C GLN A 438 8.63 40.44 38.25
N ALA A 439 7.34 40.73 38.41
CA ALA A 439 6.89 42.00 39.00
C ALA A 439 7.39 42.18 40.45
N LYS A 440 7.48 41.08 41.23
CA LYS A 440 8.09 41.12 42.57
C LYS A 440 9.59 41.40 42.51
N LYS A 441 10.30 40.89 41.49
CA LYS A 441 11.72 41.18 41.25
C LYS A 441 11.96 42.68 41.09
N GLU A 442 11.12 43.36 40.31
CA GLU A 442 11.21 44.81 40.09
C GLU A 442 11.04 45.60 41.39
N ILE A 443 10.16 45.17 42.29
CA ILE A 443 10.01 45.77 43.62
C ILE A 443 11.30 45.61 44.43
N VAL A 444 11.87 44.40 44.48
CA VAL A 444 13.14 44.15 45.21
C VAL A 444 14.29 45.00 44.64
N GLN A 445 14.35 45.19 43.32
CA GLN A 445 15.34 46.05 42.67
C GLN A 445 15.17 47.54 43.02
N LEU A 446 13.92 48.04 43.07
CA LEU A 446 13.64 49.40 43.52
C LEU A 446 14.07 49.64 44.97
N TRP A 447 13.90 48.64 45.84
CA TRP A 447 14.35 48.70 47.23
C TRP A 447 15.88 48.73 47.34
N ARG A 448 16.57 47.91 46.55
CA ARG A 448 18.04 47.92 46.48
C ARG A 448 18.57 49.30 46.09
N GLY A 449 18.00 49.92 45.05
CA GLY A 449 18.39 51.27 44.64
C GLY A 449 18.17 52.34 45.72
N LYS A 450 17.15 52.20 46.57
CA LYS A 450 16.92 53.09 47.71
C LYS A 450 17.90 52.84 48.87
N ALA A 451 18.25 51.59 49.14
CA ALA A 451 19.22 51.24 50.18
C ALA A 451 20.62 51.75 49.82
N ASP A 452 21.03 51.60 48.56
CA ASP A 452 22.31 52.10 48.06
C ASP A 452 22.35 53.65 48.09
N GLY A 453 21.25 54.32 47.73
CA GLY A 453 21.14 55.79 47.82
C GLY A 453 21.05 56.34 49.26
N ALA A 454 20.51 55.56 50.21
CA ALA A 454 20.50 55.94 51.61
C ALA A 454 21.90 55.85 52.23
N ALA A 455 22.69 54.84 51.86
CA ALA A 455 24.07 54.66 52.35
C ALA A 455 25.00 55.82 51.95
N GLU A 456 24.80 56.44 50.79
CA GLU A 456 25.57 57.62 50.36
C GLU A 456 25.14 58.93 51.05
N SER A 457 23.94 58.99 51.66
CA SER A 457 23.41 60.19 52.30
C SER A 457 23.59 60.26 53.83
N VAL A 458 24.08 59.19 54.47
CA VAL A 458 24.29 59.12 55.93
C VAL A 458 25.76 59.37 56.27
N GLY A 459 26.27 60.53 55.84
CA GLY A 459 27.33 61.23 56.55
C GLY A 459 26.65 62.25 57.47
N SER A 460 26.74 62.07 58.79
CA SER A 460 26.25 62.99 59.83
C SER A 460 24.77 62.89 60.23
N ARG A 461 24.42 61.88 61.05
CA ARG A 461 23.27 61.98 61.99
C ARG A 461 23.67 61.54 63.41
N PRO A 462 23.22 62.25 64.46
CA PRO A 462 23.59 61.97 65.84
C PRO A 462 22.83 60.75 66.39
N ILE A 463 23.53 60.00 67.23
CA ILE A 463 23.10 58.77 67.91
C ILE A 463 21.97 59.09 68.90
N GLY A 464 20.78 58.51 68.73
CA GLY A 464 19.75 58.55 69.80
C GLY A 464 18.26 58.54 69.41
N ALA A 465 17.84 57.97 68.28
CA ALA A 465 16.40 57.75 68.00
C ALA A 465 16.07 56.24 67.94
N PRO A 466 14.94 55.79 68.51
CA PRO A 466 14.56 54.39 68.50
C PRO A 466 14.26 53.94 67.06
N VAL A 467 15.03 52.96 66.58
CA VAL A 467 14.83 52.31 65.30
C VAL A 467 13.57 51.45 65.43
N GLY A 468 12.45 51.92 64.88
CA GLY A 468 11.35 51.03 64.53
C GLY A 468 11.93 49.99 63.58
N SER A 469 11.90 48.73 63.99
CA SER A 469 12.50 47.62 63.26
C SER A 469 11.88 47.55 61.87
N LEU A 470 12.72 47.63 60.83
CA LEU A 470 12.33 47.44 59.43
C LEU A 470 11.60 46.09 59.21
N ALA A 471 11.75 45.13 60.13
CA ALA A 471 11.02 43.87 60.13
C ALA A 471 9.52 44.05 60.40
N ASP A 472 9.10 45.08 61.15
CA ASP A 472 7.69 45.34 61.44
C ASP A 472 6.97 45.91 60.20
N GLU A 473 7.64 46.76 59.42
CA GLU A 473 7.15 47.23 58.11
C GLU A 473 7.06 46.08 57.08
N LEU A 474 7.97 45.11 57.14
CA LEU A 474 7.95 43.93 56.28
C LEU A 474 6.78 42.98 56.61
N VAL A 475 6.42 42.85 57.88
CA VAL A 475 5.26 42.06 58.33
C VAL A 475 3.96 42.70 57.87
N ASP A 476 3.82 44.01 57.98
CA ASP A 476 2.60 44.73 57.55
C ASP A 476 2.39 44.67 56.03
N ILE A 477 3.45 44.77 55.22
CA ILE A 477 3.35 44.62 53.76
C ILE A 477 3.01 43.17 53.35
N PHE A 478 3.53 42.16 54.07
CA PHE A 478 3.18 40.76 53.84
C PHE A 478 1.70 40.46 54.15
N ILE A 479 1.13 41.15 55.14
CA ILE A 479 -0.28 41.03 55.52
C ILE A 479 -1.19 41.77 54.52
N GLN A 480 -0.76 42.92 54.02
CA GLN A 480 -1.57 43.77 53.14
C GLN A 480 -1.72 43.19 51.72
N TYR A 481 -0.75 42.42 51.22
CA TYR A 481 -0.82 41.70 49.94
C TYR A 481 -1.23 40.23 50.12
N ARG A 482 -2.43 40.01 50.66
CA ARG A 482 -3.18 38.74 50.82
C ARG A 482 -2.59 37.53 50.05
N ILE A 483 -1.61 36.86 50.67
CA ILE A 483 -1.03 35.59 50.20
C ILE A 483 -2.00 34.47 50.63
N PRO A 484 -2.51 33.62 49.72
CA PRO A 484 -3.14 32.37 50.15
C PRO A 484 -2.07 31.50 50.80
N ALA A 485 -2.29 31.12 52.06
CA ALA A 485 -1.35 30.40 52.90
C ALA A 485 -0.64 29.24 52.16
N MET A 486 0.68 29.31 52.08
CA MET A 486 1.51 28.11 51.93
C MET A 486 1.40 27.26 53.21
N PRO A 487 1.45 25.92 53.10
CA PRO A 487 1.36 25.04 54.27
C PRO A 487 2.48 25.34 55.27
N LYS A 488 2.08 25.43 56.54
CA LYS A 488 2.93 25.69 57.71
C LYS A 488 3.90 24.54 57.98
N TYR A 489 4.95 24.36 57.18
CA TYR A 489 6.10 23.56 57.60
C TYR A 489 7.38 24.24 57.12
N GLU A 490 8.35 24.36 58.03
CA GLU A 490 9.74 24.84 57.83
C GLU A 490 10.05 26.34 57.97
N PHE A 491 9.39 27.07 58.88
CA PHE A 491 9.93 28.35 59.41
C PHE A 491 10.58 28.25 60.80
N SER A 492 10.64 27.05 61.39
CA SER A 492 11.08 26.86 62.79
C SER A 492 12.58 26.61 62.98
N ASN A 493 13.38 26.48 61.91
CA ASN A 493 14.77 26.00 62.02
C ASN A 493 15.85 27.04 61.68
N LEU A 494 15.55 28.34 61.69
CA LEU A 494 16.53 29.38 61.33
C LEU A 494 16.37 30.71 62.10
N CYS A 495 15.86 30.66 63.33
CA CYS A 495 16.07 31.71 64.33
C CYS A 495 17.07 31.22 65.38
#